data_AF-A0A843E1D0-F1
#
_entry.id   AF-A0A843E1D0-F1
#
_cell.length_a   1.000
_cell.length_b   1.000
_cell.length_c   1.000
_cell.angle_alpha   90.00
_cell.angle_beta   90.00
_cell.angle_gamma   90.00
#
_symmetry.space_group_name_H-M   'P 1'
#
loop_
_entity.id
_entity.type
_entity.pdbx_description
1 polymer ?
#
loop_
_entity_poly.entity_id
_entity_poly.type
_entity_poly.pdbx_seq_one_letter_code
_entity_poly.pdbx_strand_id
1 'polypeptide(L)'
;ANALNVVKQIPNNRILFVPDSNLGKYVREKSGKDVILWNGFCPVHQCVTVRQVEELRQAHPDAEIVAHPECRLDVLNIADFIGSTEAILKYCQKSECKEFIVLTESGMGHRLEGACPGKKFYFTAQSLCMTMKMISLESILECMEKETGEIILDKEVIEKAYVPVKRMTDILG
;
A
#
# COMPACT_ATOMS: atom_id res chain seq x y z
N ALA A 1 -5.07 -4.62 -0.20
CA ALA A 1 -6.49 -4.44 -0.55
C ALA A 1 -7.43 -5.34 0.27
N ASN A 2 -7.10 -6.63 0.46
CA ASN A 2 -8.02 -7.65 1.01
C ASN A 2 -7.62 -8.22 2.38
N ALA A 3 -6.47 -7.82 2.97
CA ALA A 3 -5.92 -8.43 4.18
C ALA A 3 -6.94 -8.52 5.34
N LEU A 4 -7.69 -7.44 5.59
CA LEU A 4 -8.72 -7.43 6.63
C LEU A 4 -9.86 -8.42 6.33
N ASN A 5 -10.31 -8.51 5.08
CA ASN A 5 -11.38 -9.42 4.66
C ASN A 5 -10.94 -10.88 4.77
N VAL A 6 -9.73 -11.19 4.32
CA VAL A 6 -9.14 -12.53 4.43
C VAL A 6 -9.03 -12.92 5.90
N VAL A 7 -8.45 -12.05 6.74
CA VAL A 7 -8.28 -12.34 8.16
C VAL A 7 -9.60 -12.54 8.89
N LYS A 8 -10.65 -11.77 8.59
CA LYS A 8 -11.97 -11.94 9.18
C LYS A 8 -12.60 -13.31 8.84
N GLN A 9 -12.36 -13.83 7.64
CA GLN A 9 -12.96 -15.08 7.18
C GLN A 9 -12.23 -16.35 7.62
N ILE A 10 -10.96 -16.25 8.04
CA ILE A 10 -10.24 -17.40 8.62
C ILE A 10 -10.99 -17.86 9.89
N PRO A 11 -11.24 -19.15 10.13
CA PRO A 11 -11.98 -19.59 11.32
C PRO A 11 -11.16 -19.42 12.62
N ASN A 12 -9.84 -19.50 12.52
CA ASN A 12 -8.94 -19.35 13.67
C ASN A 12 -8.93 -17.91 14.21
N ASN A 13 -8.89 -17.79 15.54
CA ASN A 13 -8.70 -16.51 16.22
C ASN A 13 -7.24 -16.05 16.23
N ARG A 14 -6.30 -17.00 16.36
CA ARG A 14 -4.87 -16.72 16.41
C ARG A 14 -4.23 -16.87 15.04
N ILE A 15 -3.64 -15.80 14.52
CA ILE A 15 -3.16 -15.70 13.13
C ILE A 15 -1.72 -15.19 13.12
N LEU A 16 -0.82 -15.87 12.40
CA LEU A 16 0.51 -15.36 12.10
C LEU A 16 0.43 -14.44 10.87
N PHE A 17 0.93 -13.21 10.99
CA PHE A 17 0.91 -12.21 9.92
C PHE A 17 2.32 -11.67 9.64
N VAL A 18 2.72 -11.75 8.37
CA VAL A 18 4.06 -11.42 7.88
C VAL A 18 3.99 -10.75 6.51
N PRO A 19 5.04 -10.02 6.08
CA PRO A 19 6.15 -9.55 6.91
C PRO A 19 5.86 -8.21 7.61
N ASP A 20 4.83 -7.47 7.18
CA ASP A 20 4.60 -6.09 7.60
C ASP A 20 3.81 -5.98 8.91
N SER A 21 4.48 -5.47 9.95
CA SER A 21 3.92 -5.29 11.28
C SER A 21 2.93 -4.12 11.38
N ASN A 22 3.01 -3.12 10.51
CA ASN A 22 2.09 -1.98 10.53
C ASN A 22 0.73 -2.39 9.95
N LEU A 23 0.73 -3.05 8.79
CA LEU A 23 -0.46 -3.66 8.22
C LEU A 23 -1.05 -4.71 9.18
N GLY A 24 -0.20 -5.52 9.81
CA GLY A 24 -0.64 -6.49 10.80
C GLY A 24 -1.27 -5.86 12.04
N LYS A 25 -0.73 -4.75 12.58
CA LYS A 25 -1.36 -3.97 13.67
C LYS A 25 -2.71 -3.42 13.24
N TYR A 26 -2.79 -2.82 12.05
CA TYR A 26 -4.04 -2.32 11.48
C TYR A 26 -5.09 -3.43 11.37
N VAL A 27 -4.70 -4.61 10.85
CA VAL A 27 -5.59 -5.76 10.74
C VAL A 27 -6.01 -6.28 12.12
N ARG A 28 -5.10 -6.34 13.10
CA ARG A 28 -5.40 -6.75 14.49
C ARG A 28 -6.49 -5.86 15.09
N GLU A 29 -6.33 -4.54 14.99
CA GLU A 29 -7.30 -3.58 15.53
C GLU A 29 -8.67 -3.66 14.83
N LYS A 30 -8.69 -3.78 13.50
CA LYS A 30 -9.94 -3.77 12.73
C LYS A 30 -10.66 -5.12 12.64
N SER A 31 -9.96 -6.22 12.91
CA SER A 31 -10.53 -7.57 12.88
C SER A 31 -10.95 -8.09 14.27
N GLY A 32 -10.35 -7.58 15.35
CA GLY A 32 -10.56 -8.07 16.70
C GLY A 32 -9.91 -9.44 16.97
N LYS A 33 -9.06 -9.93 16.07
CA LYS A 33 -8.37 -11.23 16.19
C LYS A 33 -7.02 -11.12 16.86
N ASP A 34 -6.52 -12.23 17.40
CA ASP A 34 -5.15 -12.33 17.94
C ASP A 34 -4.15 -12.49 16.80
N VAL A 35 -3.56 -11.38 16.34
CA VAL A 35 -2.58 -11.38 15.25
C VAL A 35 -1.15 -11.32 15.83
N ILE A 36 -0.40 -12.40 15.62
CA ILE A 36 1.03 -12.52 15.91
C ILE A 36 1.80 -11.86 14.76
N LEU A 37 2.71 -10.94 15.10
CA LEU A 37 3.42 -10.10 14.14
C LEU A 37 4.91 -10.45 14.09
N TRP A 38 5.44 -10.54 12.88
CA TRP A 38 6.88 -10.47 12.65
C TRP A 38 7.35 -9.02 12.65
N ASN A 39 8.59 -8.75 13.10
CA ASN A 39 9.16 -7.41 13.13
C ASN A 39 9.70 -6.98 11.74
N GLY A 40 8.82 -6.94 10.74
CA GLY A 40 9.11 -6.36 9.44
C GLY A 40 8.23 -5.14 9.16
N PHE A 41 8.64 -4.32 8.21
CA PHE A 41 7.93 -3.12 7.77
C PHE A 41 8.45 -2.67 6.40
N CYS A 42 7.60 -1.97 5.64
CA CYS A 42 8.05 -1.24 4.46
C CYS A 42 8.86 0.02 4.87
N PRO A 43 10.14 0.16 4.47
CA PRO A 43 10.93 1.34 4.83
C PRO A 43 10.35 2.64 4.24
N VAL A 44 9.71 2.58 3.07
CA VAL A 44 9.11 3.75 2.41
C VAL A 44 7.97 4.32 3.26
N HIS A 45 7.06 3.45 3.74
CA HIS A 45 5.94 3.88 4.57
C HIS A 45 6.32 4.12 6.03
N GLN A 46 7.39 3.48 6.51
CA GLN A 46 7.93 3.69 7.86
C GLN A 46 8.57 5.08 8.04
N CYS A 47 9.11 5.66 6.96
CA CYS A 47 9.70 7.01 6.96
C CYS A 47 8.67 8.13 7.10
N VAL A 48 7.38 7.87 6.84
CA VAL A 48 6.32 8.87 7.02
C VAL A 48 6.10 9.14 8.51
N THR A 49 6.23 10.39 8.91
CA THR A 49 6.05 10.83 10.31
C THR A 49 4.87 11.78 10.46
N VAL A 50 4.22 11.76 11.62
CA VAL A 50 3.15 12.71 11.97
C VAL A 50 3.58 14.16 11.76
N ARG A 51 4.84 14.51 12.09
CA ARG A 51 5.36 15.87 11.89
C ARG A 51 5.28 16.32 10.42
N GLN A 52 5.70 15.46 9.49
CA GLN A 52 5.64 15.76 8.05
C GLN A 52 4.20 15.91 7.55
N VAL A 53 3.29 15.09 8.09
CA VAL A 53 1.87 15.18 7.74
C VAL A 53 1.28 16.50 8.24
N GLU A 54 1.59 16.91 9.47
CA GLU A 54 1.13 18.18 10.04
C GLU A 54 1.74 19.40 9.32
N GLU A 55 3.01 19.33 8.91
CA GLU A 55 3.62 20.38 8.07
C GLU A 55 2.85 20.56 6.75
N LEU A 56 2.47 19.47 6.08
CA LEU A 56 1.64 19.52 4.87
C LEU A 56 0.22 20.01 5.16
N ARG A 57 -0.38 19.57 6.27
CA ARG A 57 -1.72 20.00 6.69
C ARG A 57 -1.77 21.51 6.98
N GLN A 58 -0.72 22.07 7.56
CA GLN A 58 -0.61 23.52 7.77
C GLN A 58 -0.51 24.30 6.45
N ALA A 59 0.23 23.76 5.48
CA ALA A 59 0.35 24.35 4.14
C ALA A 59 -0.92 24.18 3.28
N HIS A 60 -1.69 23.11 3.52
CA HIS A 60 -2.86 22.69 2.76
C HIS A 60 -4.02 22.30 3.70
N PRO A 61 -4.64 23.28 4.39
CA PRO A 61 -5.63 23.01 5.44
C PRO A 61 -6.90 22.35 4.95
N ASP A 62 -7.25 22.51 3.67
CA ASP A 62 -8.43 21.92 3.04
C ASP A 62 -8.16 20.52 2.45
N ALA A 63 -6.94 20.00 2.56
CA ALA A 63 -6.57 18.72 1.96
C ALA A 63 -6.99 17.52 2.82
N GLU A 64 -7.60 16.50 2.19
CA GLU A 64 -7.90 15.22 2.84
C GLU A 64 -6.65 14.34 2.92
N ILE A 65 -6.44 13.68 4.06
CA ILE A 65 -5.29 12.83 4.33
C ILE A 65 -5.64 11.38 3.99
N VAL A 66 -4.97 10.81 2.97
CA VAL A 66 -5.22 9.44 2.49
C VAL A 66 -3.96 8.59 2.67
N ALA A 67 -4.07 7.46 3.36
CA ALA A 67 -2.92 6.68 3.81
C ALA A 67 -2.94 5.21 3.40
N HIS A 68 -1.75 4.67 3.13
CA HIS A 68 -1.55 3.24 2.97
C HIS A 68 -1.47 2.53 4.33
N PRO A 69 -2.09 1.36 4.54
CA PRO A 69 -2.08 0.67 5.84
C PRO A 69 -0.71 0.14 6.30
N GLU A 70 0.34 0.26 5.48
CA GLU A 70 1.74 0.00 5.87
C GLU A 70 2.38 1.19 6.61
N CYS A 71 1.72 2.37 6.60
CA CYS A 71 2.14 3.49 7.43
C CYS A 71 2.04 3.14 8.92
N ARG A 72 2.85 3.82 9.73
CA ARG A 72 2.83 3.67 11.19
C ARG A 72 1.44 3.99 11.74
N LEU A 73 1.06 3.34 12.84
CA LEU A 73 -0.27 3.48 13.44
C LEU A 73 -0.59 4.94 13.85
N ASP A 74 0.39 5.68 14.35
CA ASP A 74 0.24 7.09 14.70
C ASP A 74 -0.06 7.99 13.48
N VAL A 75 0.47 7.63 12.31
CA VAL A 75 0.13 8.27 11.03
C VAL A 75 -1.26 7.83 10.55
N LEU A 76 -1.62 6.56 10.71
CA LEU A 76 -2.94 6.06 10.33
C LEU A 76 -4.06 6.72 11.15
N ASN A 77 -3.81 7.03 12.43
CA ASN A 77 -4.80 7.63 13.32
C ASN A 77 -5.21 9.06 12.94
N ILE A 78 -4.40 9.75 12.13
CA ILE A 78 -4.70 11.11 11.65
C ILE A 78 -5.16 11.14 10.18
N ALA A 79 -5.31 9.97 9.54
CA ALA A 79 -5.75 9.88 8.15
C ALA A 79 -7.30 9.87 8.04
N ASP A 80 -7.83 10.60 7.07
CA ASP A 80 -9.25 10.62 6.73
C ASP A 80 -9.69 9.34 6.00
N PHE A 81 -8.78 8.73 5.26
CA PHE A 81 -9.01 7.46 4.57
C PHE A 81 -7.78 6.55 4.61
N ILE A 82 -8.00 5.25 4.86
CA ILE A 82 -6.95 4.23 4.88
C ILE A 82 -7.28 3.13 3.86
N GLY A 83 -6.37 2.86 2.93
CA GLY A 83 -6.59 1.82 1.92
C GLY A 83 -5.36 1.50 1.08
N SER A 84 -5.46 0.47 0.24
CA SER A 84 -4.44 0.21 -0.78
C SER A 84 -4.39 1.35 -1.80
N THR A 85 -3.31 1.43 -2.60
CA THR A 85 -3.17 2.41 -3.70
C THR A 85 -4.41 2.49 -4.59
N GLU A 86 -5.00 1.34 -4.95
CA GLU A 86 -6.24 1.28 -5.73
C GLU A 86 -7.47 1.84 -4.98
N ALA A 87 -7.53 1.63 -3.66
CA ALA A 87 -8.64 2.12 -2.85
C ALA A 87 -8.52 3.64 -2.65
N ILE A 88 -7.29 4.14 -2.46
CA ILE A 88 -6.98 5.57 -2.41
C ILE A 88 -7.38 6.24 -3.73
N LEU A 89 -6.99 5.68 -4.88
CA LEU A 89 -7.38 6.19 -6.19
C LEU A 89 -8.91 6.33 -6.32
N LYS A 90 -9.65 5.26 -6.00
CA LYS A 90 -11.11 5.24 -6.06
C LYS A 90 -11.74 6.23 -5.08
N TYR A 91 -11.15 6.41 -3.90
CA TYR A 91 -11.59 7.41 -2.93
C TYR A 91 -11.40 8.82 -3.48
N CYS A 92 -10.20 9.15 -3.98
CA CYS A 92 -9.91 10.45 -4.58
C CYS A 92 -10.79 10.75 -5.80
N GLN A 93 -11.16 9.77 -6.62
CA GLN A 93 -12.08 9.96 -7.74
C GLN A 93 -13.50 10.34 -7.29
N LYS A 94 -13.96 9.80 -6.16
CA LYS A 94 -15.33 9.98 -5.65
C LYS A 94 -15.47 11.19 -4.71
N SER A 95 -14.42 11.53 -3.98
CA SER A 95 -14.42 12.67 -3.05
C SER A 95 -14.68 13.98 -3.81
N GLU A 96 -15.39 14.92 -3.20
CA GLU A 96 -15.56 16.27 -3.75
C GLU A 96 -14.34 17.15 -3.49
N CYS A 97 -13.47 16.75 -2.55
CA CYS A 97 -12.26 17.47 -2.20
C CYS A 97 -11.33 17.64 -3.43
N LYS A 98 -10.63 18.78 -3.46
CA LYS A 98 -9.71 19.14 -4.54
C LYS A 98 -8.26 18.92 -4.18
N GLU A 99 -7.94 18.75 -2.91
CA GLU A 99 -6.57 18.66 -2.40
C GLU A 99 -6.42 17.43 -1.52
N PHE A 100 -5.33 16.67 -1.69
CA PHE A 100 -5.10 15.44 -0.95
C PHE A 100 -3.66 15.37 -0.48
N ILE A 101 -3.45 15.00 0.78
CA ILE A 101 -2.15 14.60 1.32
C ILE A 101 -2.08 13.08 1.22
N VAL A 102 -1.22 12.57 0.33
CA VAL A 102 -1.14 11.16 -0.02
C VAL A 102 0.04 10.50 0.67
N LEU A 103 -0.25 9.63 1.63
CA LEU A 103 0.74 8.92 2.46
C LEU A 103 1.01 7.53 1.89
N THR A 104 1.64 7.50 0.71
CA THR A 104 2.16 6.30 0.04
C THR A 104 3.36 6.65 -0.83
N GLU A 105 3.85 5.69 -1.62
CA GLU A 105 4.93 5.93 -2.59
C GLU A 105 4.57 7.04 -3.59
N SER A 106 5.51 7.97 -3.81
CA SER A 106 5.29 9.21 -4.57
C SER A 106 5.03 9.01 -6.07
N GLY A 107 5.44 7.88 -6.64
CA GLY A 107 5.09 7.47 -8.00
C GLY A 107 3.58 7.27 -8.21
N MET A 108 2.79 7.14 -7.14
CA MET A 108 1.33 7.15 -7.23
C MET A 108 0.78 8.50 -7.73
N GLY A 109 1.53 9.60 -7.58
CA GLY A 109 1.13 10.95 -8.01
C GLY A 109 0.71 11.01 -9.46
N HIS A 110 1.55 10.48 -10.36
CA HIS A 110 1.25 10.47 -11.81
C HIS A 110 -0.08 9.77 -12.13
N ARG A 111 -0.36 8.65 -11.46
CA ARG A 111 -1.61 7.90 -11.66
C ARG A 111 -2.81 8.67 -11.11
N LEU A 112 -2.66 9.33 -9.96
CA LEU A 112 -3.71 10.14 -9.35
C LEU A 112 -4.05 11.36 -10.19
N GLU A 113 -3.05 12.10 -10.66
CA GLU A 113 -3.21 13.27 -11.52
C GLU A 113 -3.92 12.93 -12.83
N GLY A 114 -3.53 11.83 -13.48
CA GLY A 114 -4.18 11.37 -14.71
C GLY A 114 -5.62 10.92 -14.51
N ALA A 115 -5.93 10.29 -13.37
CA ALA A 115 -7.28 9.77 -13.08
C ALA A 115 -8.23 10.80 -12.44
N CYS A 116 -7.69 11.87 -11.88
CA CYS A 116 -8.43 12.90 -11.14
C CYS A 116 -8.04 14.31 -11.63
N PRO A 117 -8.38 14.68 -12.88
CA PRO A 117 -7.98 15.97 -13.44
C PRO A 117 -8.53 17.13 -12.60
N GLY A 118 -7.68 18.13 -12.37
CA GLY A 118 -8.03 19.33 -11.59
C GLY A 118 -7.96 19.15 -10.06
N LYS A 119 -7.51 17.99 -9.57
CA LYS A 119 -7.17 17.77 -8.16
C LYS A 119 -5.67 17.89 -7.94
N LYS A 120 -5.27 18.28 -6.73
CA LYS A 120 -3.87 18.42 -6.31
C LYS A 120 -3.52 17.33 -5.30
N PHE A 121 -2.33 16.78 -5.44
CA PHE A 121 -1.82 15.70 -4.60
C PHE A 121 -0.47 16.10 -4.01
N TYR A 122 -0.38 16.02 -2.69
CA TYR A 122 0.80 16.39 -1.91
C TYR A 122 1.39 15.15 -1.27
N PHE A 123 2.71 14.99 -1.37
CA PHE A 123 3.42 13.83 -0.85
C PHE A 123 4.48 14.28 0.15
N THR A 124 4.80 13.42 1.11
CA THR A 124 5.98 13.61 1.95
C THR A 124 7.26 13.43 1.12
N ALA A 125 8.29 14.24 1.36
CA ALA A 125 9.51 14.27 0.55
C ALA A 125 10.30 12.95 0.45
N GLN A 126 10.02 11.97 1.32
CA GLN A 126 10.83 10.76 1.50
C GLN A 126 10.14 9.47 1.06
N SER A 127 8.96 9.54 0.43
CA SER A 127 8.19 8.34 0.05
C SER A 127 8.58 7.78 -1.32
N LEU A 128 9.87 7.66 -1.64
CA LEU A 128 10.34 7.08 -2.91
C LEU A 128 10.86 5.65 -2.70
N CYS A 129 10.32 4.69 -3.45
CA CYS A 129 10.84 3.32 -3.45
C CYS A 129 11.96 3.14 -4.47
N MET A 130 13.22 3.17 -4.03
CA MET A 130 14.39 3.03 -4.92
C MET A 130 14.37 1.73 -5.73
N THR A 131 13.92 0.61 -5.13
CA THR A 131 13.79 -0.68 -5.83
C THR A 131 12.79 -0.59 -6.99
N MET A 132 11.66 0.11 -6.82
CA MET A 132 10.72 0.34 -7.92
C MET A 132 11.31 1.22 -9.02
N LYS A 133 12.20 2.17 -8.68
CA LYS A 133 12.85 3.06 -9.66
C LYS A 133 14.06 2.45 -10.37
N MET A 134 14.37 1.19 -10.11
CA MET A 134 15.35 0.45 -10.92
C MET A 134 14.84 0.15 -12.33
N ILE A 135 13.51 0.16 -12.53
CA ILE A 135 12.90 -0.04 -13.84
C ILE A 135 12.91 1.30 -14.60
N SER A 136 13.66 1.34 -15.70
CA SER A 136 13.73 2.47 -16.63
C SER A 136 13.21 2.11 -18.02
N LEU A 137 12.92 3.11 -18.86
CA LEU A 137 12.47 2.89 -20.24
C LEU A 137 13.52 2.10 -21.06
N GLU A 138 14.80 2.37 -20.83
CA GLU A 138 15.91 1.67 -21.46
C GLU A 138 15.95 0.21 -21.02
N SER A 139 15.78 -0.07 -19.72
CA SER A 139 15.75 -1.45 -19.22
C SER A 139 14.56 -2.24 -19.77
N ILE A 140 13.41 -1.58 -19.96
CA ILE A 140 12.22 -2.20 -20.57
C ILE A 140 12.49 -2.49 -22.04
N LEU A 141 13.01 -1.52 -22.79
CA LEU A 141 13.34 -1.70 -24.20
C LEU A 141 14.32 -2.86 -24.39
N GLU A 142 15.40 -2.88 -23.60
CA GLU A 142 16.41 -3.94 -23.66
C GLU A 142 15.81 -5.32 -23.32
N CYS A 143 14.97 -5.38 -22.29
CA CYS A 143 14.24 -6.59 -21.89
C CYS A 143 13.37 -7.13 -23.04
N MET A 144 12.66 -6.24 -23.74
CA MET A 144 11.81 -6.59 -24.88
C MET A 144 12.60 -6.98 -26.13
N GLU A 145 13.68 -6.27 -26.46
CA GLU A 145 14.50 -6.55 -27.65
C GLU A 145 15.28 -7.86 -27.53
N LYS A 146 15.76 -8.16 -26.33
CA LYS A 146 16.59 -9.35 -26.07
C LYS A 146 15.80 -10.53 -25.51
N GLU A 147 14.50 -10.36 -25.29
CA GLU A 147 13.63 -11.34 -24.63
C GLU A 147 14.23 -11.87 -23.30
N THR A 148 14.81 -10.96 -22.50
CA THR A 148 15.43 -11.29 -21.21
C THR A 148 14.48 -11.05 -20.04
N GLY A 149 14.88 -11.47 -18.84
CA GLY A 149 14.07 -11.26 -17.62
C GLY A 149 13.09 -12.40 -17.32
N GLU A 150 13.24 -13.55 -17.96
CA GLU A 150 12.48 -14.76 -17.62
C GLU A 150 12.65 -15.10 -16.12
N ILE A 151 11.53 -15.20 -15.40
CA ILE A 151 11.51 -15.58 -14.00
C ILE A 151 11.37 -17.10 -13.92
N ILE A 152 12.51 -17.78 -13.76
CA ILE A 152 12.58 -19.23 -13.64
C ILE A 152 12.45 -19.61 -12.15
N LEU A 153 11.45 -20.44 -11.84
CA LEU A 153 11.21 -20.97 -10.50
C LEU A 153 11.09 -22.49 -10.58
N ASP A 154 11.53 -23.17 -9.52
CA ASP A 154 11.35 -24.61 -9.40
C ASP A 154 9.86 -24.97 -9.39
N LYS A 155 9.51 -26.05 -10.10
CA LYS A 155 8.13 -26.55 -10.20
C LYS A 155 7.49 -26.75 -8.82
N GLU A 156 8.26 -27.27 -7.86
CA GLU A 156 7.80 -27.48 -6.49
C GLU A 156 7.44 -26.16 -5.78
N VAL A 157 8.22 -25.09 -6.00
CA VAL A 157 7.95 -23.75 -5.45
C VAL A 157 6.65 -23.21 -6.05
N ILE A 158 6.47 -23.33 -7.37
CA ILE A 158 5.27 -22.89 -8.07
C ILE A 158 4.02 -23.58 -7.50
N GLU A 159 4.06 -24.91 -7.40
CA GLU A 159 2.93 -25.72 -6.91
C GLU A 159 2.57 -25.39 -5.47
N LYS A 160 3.57 -25.23 -4.59
CA LYS A 160 3.35 -24.90 -3.17
C LYS A 160 2.87 -23.46 -2.97
N ALA A 161 3.43 -22.50 -3.70
CA ALA A 161 3.04 -21.09 -3.60
C ALA A 161 1.65 -20.81 -4.21
N TYR A 162 1.22 -21.61 -5.19
CA TYR A 162 -0.09 -21.48 -5.80
C TYR A 162 -1.24 -21.74 -4.80
N VAL A 163 -1.08 -22.71 -3.91
CA VAL A 163 -2.13 -23.10 -2.94
C VAL A 163 -2.63 -21.92 -2.07
N PRO A 164 -1.77 -21.17 -1.34
CA PRO A 164 -2.23 -20.04 -0.54
C PRO A 164 -2.76 -18.88 -1.40
N VAL A 165 -2.19 -18.64 -2.59
CA VAL A 165 -2.67 -17.59 -3.50
C VAL A 165 -4.08 -17.90 -3.99
N LYS A 166 -4.34 -19.14 -4.41
CA LYS A 166 -5.66 -19.59 -4.83
C LYS A 166 -6.68 -19.51 -3.69
N ARG A 167 -6.31 -19.94 -2.48
CA ARG A 167 -7.19 -19.80 -1.31
C ARG A 167 -7.54 -18.34 -1.01
N MET A 168 -6.58 -17.42 -1.16
CA MET A 168 -6.84 -16.00 -0.99
C MET A 168 -7.88 -15.49 -1.99
N THR A 169 -7.85 -15.95 -3.25
CA THR A 169 -8.85 -15.56 -4.26
C THR A 169 -10.20 -16.21 -4.00
N ASP A 170 -10.25 -17.51 -3.69
CA ASP A 170 -11.50 -18.25 -3.47
C ASP A 170 -12.31 -17.70 -2.27
N ILE A 171 -11.64 -17.13 -1.26
CA ILE A 171 -12.28 -16.52 -0.08
C ILE A 171 -12.92 -15.16 -0.40
N LEU A 172 -12.60 -14.55 -1.53
CA LEU A 172 -13.09 -13.20 -1.89
C LEU A 172 -14.30 -13.22 -2.84
N GLY A 173 -14.70 -14.40 -3.33
CA GLY A 173 -15.78 -14.60 -4.29
C GLY A 173 -15.26 -15.14 -5.62
#